data_AF-A0A0Q5GJD3-F1
#
_entry.id   AF-A0A0Q5GJD3-F1
#
_cell.length_a   1.000
_cell.length_b   1.000
_cell.length_c   1.000
_cell.angle_alpha   90.00
_cell.angle_beta   90.00
_cell.angle_gamma   90.00
#
_symmetry.space_group_name_H-M   'P 1'
#
loop_
_entity.id
_entity.type
_entity.pdbx_description
1 polymer ?
#
loop_
_entity_poly.entity_id
_entity_poly.type
_entity_poly.pdbx_seq_one_letter_code
_entity_poly.pdbx_strand_id
1 'polypeptide(L)'
;MIALARRLLPDLPPVSWQERLRVVLGALVGLIVTGLVCRAAVGPGSALPILVAPMGASTVLLFAVPASPLAQPWSILGGNTIAALIGVGVRMLVPDPMLAAAMAGAAAILAMLVLRCLHPPSGAVALTAVLGGPAVVDLGFGFALWPVAANSALLLLTALAYNNLTGRPYPHRAPRPAAGHATQDPPPSERIGFSTADLDAALAETDQLLDISRADLEALLRRTELHSFARRARATRAADIMSRDVVAISPDASFREALDTLRRHHIKALPVTDDSARVVGILTQTDLLDKAAWDARGPRMGARERVALTMRRGRAPAASVADIMTAPVTTIGPDEAIADVVPAMSALGIHHLPVTGPDGRLVGIVSQTDLVVALLADAARRGETTD
;
A
#
# COMPACT_ATOMS: atom_id res chain seq x y z
N MET A 1 18.14 -24.16 27.23
CA MET A 1 17.26 -24.82 26.23
C MET A 1 16.19 -23.90 25.65
N ILE A 2 15.39 -23.18 26.46
CA ILE A 2 14.29 -22.32 25.95
C ILE A 2 14.78 -21.17 25.05
N ALA A 3 15.92 -20.55 25.36
CA ALA A 3 16.48 -19.46 24.54
C ALA A 3 17.02 -19.92 23.17
N LEU A 4 17.57 -21.14 23.08
CA LEU A 4 18.05 -21.70 21.81
C LEU A 4 16.87 -22.10 20.91
N ALA A 5 15.83 -22.70 21.50
CA ALA A 5 14.60 -23.03 20.78
C ALA A 5 13.90 -21.77 20.22
N ARG A 6 13.92 -20.65 20.96
CA ARG A 6 13.39 -19.36 20.47
C ARG A 6 14.16 -18.79 19.28
N ARG A 7 15.46 -19.08 19.14
CA ARG A 7 16.26 -18.67 17.97
C ARG A 7 15.98 -19.49 16.71
N LEU A 8 15.39 -20.68 16.85
CA LEU A 8 14.99 -21.53 15.73
C LEU A 8 13.59 -21.16 15.19
N LEU A 9 12.80 -20.42 15.96
CA LEU A 9 11.49 -19.94 15.54
C LEU A 9 11.66 -18.60 14.82
N PRO A 10 11.21 -18.48 13.56
CA PRO A 10 11.27 -17.21 12.85
C PRO A 10 10.29 -16.21 13.47
N ASP A 11 10.71 -14.96 13.60
CA ASP A 11 9.86 -13.87 14.07
C ASP A 11 9.02 -13.33 12.90
N LEU A 12 7.99 -14.08 12.53
CA LEU A 12 7.07 -13.70 11.46
C LEU A 12 5.97 -12.79 12.02
N PRO A 13 5.59 -11.72 11.29
CA PRO A 13 4.48 -10.88 11.71
C PRO A 13 3.18 -11.69 11.81
N PRO A 14 2.24 -11.30 12.69
CA PRO A 14 0.99 -12.02 12.87
C PRO A 14 0.14 -11.95 11.60
N VAL A 15 -0.12 -13.10 10.97
CA VAL A 15 -0.95 -13.24 9.78
C VAL A 15 -2.33 -13.79 10.16
N SER A 16 -3.40 -13.09 9.75
CA SER A 16 -4.79 -13.47 10.05
C SER A 16 -5.21 -14.80 9.40
N TRP A 17 -6.24 -15.45 9.94
CA TRP A 17 -6.73 -16.73 9.39
C TRP A 17 -7.30 -16.60 7.97
N GLN A 18 -7.98 -15.49 7.67
CA GLN A 18 -8.50 -15.20 6.34
C GLN A 18 -7.37 -15.07 5.32
N GLU A 19 -6.26 -14.45 5.74
CA GLU A 19 -5.04 -14.37 4.97
C GLU A 19 -4.48 -15.75 4.63
N ARG A 20 -4.28 -16.61 5.64
CA ARG A 20 -3.74 -17.95 5.46
C ARG A 20 -4.57 -18.76 4.47
N LEU A 21 -5.90 -18.69 4.60
CA LEU A 21 -6.81 -19.40 3.70
C LEU A 21 -6.70 -18.87 2.26
N ARG A 22 -6.61 -17.54 2.08
CA ARG A 22 -6.44 -16.93 0.77
C ARG A 22 -5.11 -17.34 0.12
N VAL A 23 -4.02 -17.43 0.87
CA VAL A 23 -2.73 -17.91 0.38
C VAL A 23 -2.82 -19.35 -0.11
N VAL A 24 -3.37 -20.24 0.72
CA VAL A 24 -3.51 -21.68 0.41
C VAL A 24 -4.39 -21.89 -0.82
N LEU A 25 -5.53 -21.21 -0.89
CA LEU A 25 -6.44 -21.30 -2.02
C LEU A 25 -5.80 -20.75 -3.30
N GLY A 26 -5.04 -19.65 -3.21
CA GLY A 26 -4.32 -19.07 -4.34
C GLY A 26 -3.29 -20.05 -4.91
N ALA A 27 -2.49 -20.66 -4.04
CA ALA A 27 -1.50 -21.67 -4.45
C ALA A 27 -2.16 -22.90 -5.09
N LEU A 28 -3.28 -23.38 -4.52
CA LEU A 28 -4.05 -24.50 -5.08
C LEU A 28 -4.58 -24.15 -6.48
N VAL A 29 -5.23 -23.00 -6.63
CA VAL A 29 -5.76 -22.53 -7.91
C VAL A 29 -4.64 -22.36 -8.94
N GLY A 30 -3.52 -21.75 -8.55
CA GLY A 30 -2.33 -21.58 -9.40
C GLY A 30 -1.82 -22.90 -9.98
N LEU A 31 -1.62 -23.90 -9.12
CA LEU A 31 -1.12 -25.21 -9.54
C LEU A 31 -2.13 -25.98 -10.39
N ILE A 32 -3.42 -25.97 -10.01
CA ILE A 32 -4.47 -26.67 -10.77
C ILE A 32 -4.63 -26.06 -12.16
N VAL A 33 -4.77 -24.73 -12.26
CA VAL A 33 -4.95 -24.04 -13.54
C VAL A 33 -3.74 -24.30 -14.45
N THR A 34 -2.53 -24.12 -13.92
CA THR A 34 -1.30 -24.37 -14.69
C THR A 34 -1.23 -25.82 -15.16
N GLY A 35 -1.47 -26.79 -14.26
CA GLY A 35 -1.43 -28.21 -14.58
C GLY A 35 -2.49 -28.62 -15.61
N LEU A 36 -3.72 -28.12 -15.50
CA LEU A 36 -4.79 -28.42 -16.45
C LEU A 36 -4.51 -27.86 -17.85
N VAL A 37 -4.06 -26.60 -17.92
CA VAL A 37 -3.72 -25.95 -19.20
C VAL A 37 -2.54 -26.65 -19.86
N CYS A 38 -1.48 -26.95 -19.10
CA CYS A 38 -0.32 -27.67 -19.65
C CYS A 38 -0.67 -29.10 -20.08
N ARG A 39 -1.50 -29.82 -19.30
CA ARG A 39 -1.98 -31.15 -19.69
C ARG A 39 -2.79 -31.12 -20.98
N ALA A 40 -3.64 -30.12 -21.14
CA ALA A 40 -4.44 -29.94 -22.36
C ALA A 40 -3.57 -29.60 -23.58
N ALA A 41 -2.55 -28.76 -23.41
CA ALA A 41 -1.66 -28.36 -24.49
C ALA A 41 -0.80 -29.50 -25.05
N VAL A 42 -0.38 -30.41 -24.17
CA VAL A 42 0.52 -31.51 -24.54
C VAL A 42 -0.24 -32.75 -25.04
N GLY A 43 -1.48 -32.94 -24.59
CA GLY A 43 -2.32 -34.06 -24.97
C GLY A 43 -2.13 -35.31 -24.09
N PRO A 44 -3.11 -36.22 -24.07
CA PRO A 44 -3.06 -37.44 -23.26
C PRO A 44 -1.97 -38.41 -23.76
N GLY A 45 -1.18 -38.97 -22.84
CA GLY A 45 -0.19 -40.01 -23.13
C GLY A 45 1.22 -39.52 -23.49
N SER A 46 1.47 -38.21 -23.50
CA SER A 46 2.83 -37.68 -23.70
C SER A 46 3.74 -38.00 -22.52
N ALA A 47 5.03 -38.21 -22.78
CA ALA A 47 6.05 -38.28 -21.74
C ALA A 47 6.56 -36.90 -21.27
N LEU A 48 6.05 -35.80 -21.84
CA LEU A 48 6.52 -34.45 -21.50
C LEU A 48 6.05 -34.05 -20.09
N PRO A 49 6.90 -33.42 -19.27
CA PRO A 49 6.50 -33.00 -17.94
C PRO A 49 5.41 -31.92 -18.00
N ILE A 50 4.31 -32.11 -17.27
CA ILE A 50 3.19 -31.16 -17.21
C ILE A 50 3.51 -29.98 -16.29
N LEU A 51 4.09 -30.27 -15.13
CA LEU A 51 4.52 -29.31 -14.12
C LEU A 51 5.93 -29.67 -13.66
N VAL A 52 6.82 -28.68 -13.59
CA VAL A 52 8.13 -28.88 -12.97
C VAL A 52 8.00 -28.72 -11.45
N ALA A 53 8.68 -29.56 -10.67
CA ALA A 53 8.63 -29.52 -9.20
C ALA A 53 8.86 -28.11 -8.57
N PRO A 54 9.78 -27.26 -9.07
CA PRO A 54 10.00 -25.91 -8.54
C PRO A 54 8.76 -25.01 -8.54
N MET A 55 7.76 -25.31 -9.38
CA MET A 55 6.50 -24.56 -9.42
C MET A 55 5.76 -24.56 -8.08
N GLY A 56 5.92 -25.63 -7.28
CA GLY A 56 5.38 -25.67 -5.92
C GLY A 56 6.01 -24.63 -4.98
N ALA A 57 7.30 -24.33 -5.13
CA ALA A 57 7.96 -23.28 -4.36
C ALA A 57 7.66 -21.88 -4.92
N SER A 58 7.52 -21.73 -6.24
CA SER A 58 7.11 -20.47 -6.87
C SER A 58 5.70 -20.03 -6.44
N THR A 59 4.75 -20.96 -6.23
CA THR A 59 3.43 -20.58 -5.70
C THR A 59 3.49 -20.08 -4.26
N VAL A 60 4.37 -20.62 -3.42
CA VAL A 60 4.58 -20.07 -2.07
C VAL A 60 4.97 -18.59 -2.15
N LEU A 61 5.92 -18.24 -3.02
CA LEU A 61 6.34 -16.83 -3.18
C LEU A 61 5.21 -15.96 -3.76
N LEU A 62 4.57 -16.40 -4.84
CA LEU A 62 3.55 -15.61 -5.56
C LEU A 62 2.26 -15.35 -4.76
N PHE A 63 1.93 -16.22 -3.80
CA PHE A 63 0.68 -16.12 -3.04
C PHE A 63 0.90 -15.78 -1.57
N ALA A 64 1.95 -16.29 -0.91
CA ALA A 64 2.21 -16.03 0.49
C ALA A 64 2.91 -14.69 0.72
N VAL A 65 3.87 -14.34 -0.15
CA VAL A 65 4.69 -13.11 -0.05
C VAL A 65 4.73 -12.34 -1.38
N PRO A 66 3.58 -11.97 -1.98
CA PRO A 66 3.52 -11.31 -3.28
C PRO A 66 4.20 -9.92 -3.33
N ALA A 67 4.49 -9.33 -2.17
CA ALA A 67 5.24 -8.09 -2.05
C ALA A 67 6.76 -8.26 -2.14
N SER A 68 7.26 -9.50 -1.96
CA SER A 68 8.69 -9.80 -2.08
C SER A 68 9.22 -9.41 -3.47
N PRO A 69 10.39 -8.75 -3.56
CA PRO A 69 11.10 -8.56 -4.82
C PRO A 69 11.34 -9.88 -5.57
N LEU A 70 11.54 -10.98 -4.83
CA LEU A 70 11.81 -12.31 -5.37
C LEU A 70 10.56 -12.98 -5.98
N ALA A 71 9.37 -12.46 -5.66
CA ALA A 71 8.10 -12.92 -6.21
C ALA A 71 7.66 -12.12 -7.46
N GLN A 72 8.28 -10.97 -7.76
CA GLN A 72 7.82 -10.08 -8.83
C GLN A 72 7.93 -10.73 -10.24
N PRO A 73 7.17 -10.24 -11.25
CA PRO A 73 7.07 -10.86 -12.57
C PRO A 73 8.41 -11.19 -13.25
N TRP A 74 9.38 -10.29 -13.16
CA TRP A 74 10.70 -10.51 -13.76
C TRP A 74 11.50 -11.59 -13.02
N SER A 75 11.40 -11.66 -11.70
CA SER A 75 12.06 -12.68 -10.89
C SER A 75 11.60 -14.08 -11.29
N ILE A 76 10.28 -14.33 -11.36
CA ILE A 76 9.79 -15.66 -11.75
C ILE A 76 10.08 -15.99 -13.22
N LEU A 77 9.75 -15.10 -14.16
CA LEU A 77 9.92 -15.39 -15.59
C LEU A 77 11.40 -15.45 -15.97
N GLY A 78 12.15 -14.40 -15.66
CA GLY A 78 13.59 -14.32 -15.94
C GLY A 78 14.34 -15.41 -15.18
N GLY A 79 14.14 -15.51 -13.87
CA GLY A 79 14.85 -16.46 -13.02
C GLY A 79 14.70 -17.90 -13.49
N ASN A 80 13.46 -18.37 -13.70
CA ASN A 80 13.23 -19.76 -14.13
C ASN A 80 13.77 -20.03 -15.53
N THR A 81 13.55 -19.13 -16.49
CA THR A 81 14.03 -19.34 -17.87
C THR A 81 15.55 -19.30 -17.95
N ILE A 82 16.22 -18.35 -17.30
CA ILE A 82 17.68 -18.25 -17.27
C ILE A 82 18.29 -19.48 -16.58
N ALA A 83 17.72 -19.91 -15.45
CA ALA A 83 18.20 -21.09 -14.74
C ALA A 83 18.06 -22.38 -15.58
N ALA A 84 16.97 -22.53 -16.32
CA ALA A 84 16.78 -23.66 -17.22
C ALA A 84 17.81 -23.66 -18.37
N LEU A 85 18.03 -22.51 -19.02
CA LEU A 85 19.02 -22.37 -20.09
C LEU A 85 20.44 -22.71 -19.61
N ILE A 86 20.82 -22.18 -18.44
CA ILE A 86 22.13 -22.46 -17.83
C ILE A 86 22.24 -23.94 -17.47
N GLY A 87 21.22 -24.53 -16.85
CA GLY A 87 21.25 -25.94 -16.45
C GLY A 87 21.41 -26.88 -17.63
N VAL A 88 20.67 -26.65 -18.73
CA VAL A 88 20.83 -27.41 -19.99
C VAL A 88 22.23 -27.20 -20.55
N GLY A 89 22.72 -25.96 -20.63
CA GLY A 89 24.05 -25.66 -21.17
C GLY A 89 25.17 -26.36 -20.40
N VAL A 90 25.12 -26.32 -19.06
CA VAL A 90 26.11 -27.00 -18.20
C VAL A 90 26.02 -28.52 -18.38
N ARG A 91 24.81 -29.09 -18.47
CA ARG A 91 24.62 -30.54 -18.69
C ARG A 91 25.26 -31.04 -19.98
N MET A 92 25.31 -30.21 -21.02
CA MET A 92 25.95 -30.53 -22.30
C MET A 92 27.48 -30.46 -22.24
N LEU A 93 28.04 -29.66 -21.33
CA LEU A 93 29.48 -29.41 -21.22
C LEU A 93 30.16 -30.29 -20.16
N VAL A 94 29.42 -30.71 -19.13
CA VAL A 94 29.96 -31.43 -17.97
C VAL A 94 29.39 -32.86 -17.94
N PRO A 95 30.24 -33.90 -18.13
CA PRO A 95 29.78 -35.29 -18.17
C PRO A 95 29.25 -35.81 -16.83
N ASP A 96 29.88 -35.41 -15.72
CA ASP A 96 29.50 -35.87 -14.39
C ASP A 96 28.23 -35.15 -13.91
N PRO A 97 27.11 -35.86 -13.63
CA PRO A 97 25.84 -35.23 -13.29
C PRO A 97 25.87 -34.46 -11.97
N MET A 98 26.65 -34.92 -10.98
CA MET A 98 26.74 -34.28 -9.68
C MET A 98 27.46 -32.93 -9.80
N LEU A 99 28.60 -32.89 -10.48
CA LEU A 99 29.36 -31.68 -10.75
C LEU A 99 28.57 -30.72 -11.65
N ALA A 100 27.93 -31.25 -12.70
CA ALA A 100 27.07 -30.46 -13.58
C ALA A 100 25.94 -29.78 -12.80
N ALA A 101 25.32 -30.48 -11.85
CA ALA A 101 24.21 -29.94 -11.06
C ALA A 101 24.69 -28.82 -10.13
N ALA A 102 25.82 -29.02 -9.45
CA ALA A 102 26.43 -28.00 -8.60
C ALA A 102 26.82 -26.74 -9.40
N MET A 103 27.48 -26.92 -10.55
CA MET A 103 27.86 -25.83 -11.44
C MET A 103 26.65 -25.09 -12.02
N ALA A 104 25.62 -25.82 -12.45
CA ALA A 104 24.38 -25.24 -12.96
C ALA A 104 23.68 -24.39 -11.89
N GLY A 105 23.56 -24.90 -10.67
CA GLY A 105 22.97 -24.16 -9.55
C GLY A 105 23.74 -22.88 -9.24
N ALA A 106 25.07 -22.96 -9.11
CA ALA A 106 25.92 -21.79 -8.82
C ALA A 106 25.89 -20.75 -9.94
N ALA A 107 26.02 -21.18 -11.20
CA ALA A 107 25.99 -20.29 -12.36
C ALA A 107 24.60 -19.65 -12.54
N ALA A 108 23.51 -20.38 -12.27
CA ALA A 108 22.16 -19.84 -12.30
C ALA A 108 21.96 -18.75 -11.24
N ILE A 109 22.43 -18.98 -10.01
CA ILE A 109 22.37 -17.97 -8.94
C ILE A 109 23.15 -16.72 -9.35
N LEU A 110 24.38 -16.87 -9.85
CA LEU A 110 25.19 -15.74 -10.30
C LEU A 110 24.50 -14.95 -11.41
N ALA A 111 23.99 -15.64 -12.44
CA ALA A 111 23.30 -15.00 -13.54
C ALA A 111 22.04 -14.26 -13.08
N MET A 112 21.27 -14.83 -12.17
CA MET A 112 20.09 -14.18 -11.60
C MET A 112 20.42 -12.94 -10.77
N LEU A 113 21.53 -12.95 -10.02
CA LEU A 113 22.01 -11.79 -9.28
C LEU A 113 22.42 -10.67 -10.23
N VAL A 114 23.16 -10.99 -11.29
CA VAL A 114 23.60 -10.03 -12.32
C VAL A 114 22.40 -9.44 -13.07
N LEU A 115 21.42 -10.26 -13.43
CA LEU A 115 20.25 -9.87 -14.21
C LEU A 115 19.08 -9.37 -13.34
N ARG A 116 19.28 -9.29 -12.02
CA ARG A 116 18.31 -8.80 -11.03
C ARG A 116 16.96 -9.53 -11.12
N CYS A 117 17.00 -10.83 -11.34
CA CYS A 117 15.83 -11.70 -11.43
C CYS A 117 15.94 -12.91 -10.49
N LEU A 118 16.54 -12.71 -9.31
CA LEU A 118 16.68 -13.78 -8.33
C LEU A 118 15.32 -14.31 -7.90
N HIS A 119 15.08 -15.58 -8.20
CA HIS A 119 13.91 -16.32 -7.77
C HIS A 119 14.39 -17.65 -7.17
N PRO A 120 14.36 -17.81 -5.83
CA PRO A 120 14.94 -18.98 -5.17
C PRO A 120 14.51 -20.35 -5.74
N PRO A 121 13.24 -20.56 -6.16
CA PRO A 121 12.82 -21.80 -6.82
C PRO A 121 13.61 -22.12 -8.10
N SER A 122 14.15 -21.13 -8.81
CA SER A 122 14.90 -21.31 -10.04
C SER A 122 16.19 -22.09 -9.85
N GLY A 123 16.78 -22.11 -8.65
CA GLY A 123 17.91 -23.00 -8.35
C GLY A 123 17.55 -24.47 -8.59
N ALA A 124 16.35 -24.88 -8.19
CA ALA A 124 15.85 -26.23 -8.45
C ALA A 124 15.48 -26.46 -9.93
N VAL A 125 15.15 -25.40 -10.69
CA VAL A 125 14.97 -25.49 -12.14
C VAL A 125 16.28 -25.84 -12.84
N ALA A 126 17.39 -25.18 -12.46
CA ALA A 126 18.72 -25.51 -12.98
C ALA A 126 19.12 -26.96 -12.64
N LEU A 127 18.88 -27.40 -11.40
CA LEU A 127 19.13 -28.79 -11.00
C LEU A 127 18.25 -29.78 -11.78
N THR A 128 16.99 -29.46 -12.03
CA THR A 128 16.07 -30.31 -12.79
C THR A 128 16.54 -30.45 -14.24
N ALA A 129 17.11 -29.40 -14.85
CA ALA A 129 17.65 -29.49 -16.20
C ALA A 129 18.84 -30.47 -16.31
N VAL A 130 19.60 -30.65 -15.22
CA VAL A 130 20.78 -31.54 -15.19
C VAL A 130 20.41 -32.96 -14.76
N LEU A 131 19.67 -33.08 -13.66
CA LEU A 131 19.34 -34.33 -12.98
C LEU A 131 17.99 -34.90 -13.41
N GLY A 132 17.27 -34.19 -14.27
CA GLY A 132 16.03 -34.68 -14.86
C GLY A 132 16.25 -35.99 -15.59
N GLY A 133 15.23 -36.86 -15.58
CA GLY A 133 15.25 -38.09 -16.36
C GLY A 133 15.29 -37.82 -17.87
N PRO A 134 15.29 -38.88 -18.71
CA PRO A 134 15.40 -38.76 -20.17
C PRO A 134 14.40 -37.76 -20.77
N ALA A 135 13.17 -37.72 -20.27
CA ALA A 135 12.12 -36.79 -20.72
C ALA A 135 12.50 -35.30 -20.61
N VAL A 136 13.40 -34.93 -19.69
CA VAL A 136 13.91 -33.56 -19.54
C VAL A 136 15.19 -33.36 -20.36
N VAL A 137 16.10 -34.33 -20.32
CA VAL A 137 17.40 -34.26 -21.03
C VAL A 137 17.19 -34.20 -22.55
N ASP A 138 16.27 -35.01 -23.07
CA ASP A 138 15.99 -35.10 -24.50
C ASP A 138 15.36 -33.82 -25.07
N LEU A 139 14.72 -33.00 -24.22
CA LEU A 139 14.20 -31.69 -24.61
C LEU A 139 15.30 -30.68 -24.90
N GLY A 140 16.51 -30.86 -24.34
CA GLY A 140 17.59 -29.89 -24.43
C GLY A 140 17.12 -28.48 -24.07
N PHE A 141 17.48 -27.49 -24.88
CA PHE A 141 17.05 -26.10 -24.66
C PHE A 141 15.53 -25.89 -24.77
N GLY A 142 14.82 -26.84 -25.39
CA GLY A 142 13.36 -26.89 -25.38
C GLY A 142 12.78 -26.91 -23.97
N PHE A 143 13.49 -27.49 -22.99
CA PHE A 143 13.08 -27.52 -21.58
C PHE A 143 12.80 -26.13 -21.01
N ALA A 144 13.61 -25.13 -21.41
CA ALA A 144 13.47 -23.75 -20.95
C ALA A 144 12.18 -23.09 -21.47
N LEU A 145 11.78 -23.38 -22.71
CA LEU A 145 10.53 -22.89 -23.29
C LEU A 145 9.33 -23.70 -22.77
N TRP A 146 9.43 -25.02 -22.88
CA TRP A 146 8.45 -25.99 -22.41
C TRP A 146 9.10 -27.09 -21.57
N PRO A 147 8.68 -27.30 -20.31
CA PRO A 147 7.54 -26.67 -19.64
C PRO A 147 7.87 -25.39 -18.85
N VAL A 148 9.15 -25.02 -18.68
CA VAL A 148 9.55 -24.04 -17.65
C VAL A 148 8.95 -22.65 -17.85
N ALA A 149 9.17 -22.02 -19.01
CA ALA A 149 8.61 -20.68 -19.28
C ALA A 149 7.08 -20.71 -19.32
N ALA A 150 6.49 -21.75 -19.91
CA ALA A 150 5.04 -21.94 -19.97
C ALA A 150 4.41 -22.05 -18.56
N ASN A 151 4.94 -22.91 -17.69
CA ASN A 151 4.49 -23.03 -16.30
C ASN A 151 4.64 -21.70 -15.56
N SER A 152 5.79 -21.03 -15.71
CA SER A 152 6.08 -19.76 -15.04
C SER A 152 5.11 -18.65 -15.47
N ALA A 153 4.82 -18.55 -16.77
CA ALA A 153 3.88 -17.58 -17.32
C ALA A 153 2.44 -17.85 -16.85
N LEU A 154 1.99 -19.10 -16.88
CA LEU A 154 0.64 -19.47 -16.42
C LEU A 154 0.45 -19.25 -14.92
N LEU A 155 1.46 -19.60 -14.11
CA LEU A 155 1.44 -19.30 -12.67
C LEU A 155 1.42 -17.80 -12.41
N LEU A 156 2.24 -17.03 -13.13
CA LEU A 156 2.26 -15.58 -13.00
C LEU A 156 0.90 -14.96 -13.39
N LEU A 157 0.30 -15.37 -14.51
CA LEU A 157 -1.01 -14.90 -14.94
C LEU A 157 -2.09 -15.24 -13.91
N THR A 158 -2.04 -16.43 -13.34
CA THR A 158 -2.98 -16.84 -12.28
C THR A 158 -2.77 -16.02 -11.01
N ALA A 159 -1.52 -15.74 -10.63
CA ALA A 159 -1.20 -14.88 -9.49
C ALA A 159 -1.64 -13.43 -9.72
N LEU A 160 -1.47 -12.89 -10.93
CA LEU A 160 -1.98 -11.58 -11.36
C LEU A 160 -3.50 -11.51 -11.20
N ALA A 161 -4.23 -12.49 -11.73
CA ALA A 161 -5.68 -12.51 -11.61
C ALA A 161 -6.13 -12.67 -10.15
N TYR A 162 -5.63 -13.69 -9.47
CA TYR A 162 -6.11 -14.07 -8.14
C TYR A 162 -5.79 -13.01 -7.07
N ASN A 163 -4.56 -12.50 -7.02
CA ASN A 163 -4.20 -11.49 -6.01
C ASN A 163 -5.04 -10.23 -6.20
N ASN A 164 -5.16 -9.71 -7.43
CA ASN A 164 -5.95 -8.49 -7.67
C ASN A 164 -7.44 -8.70 -7.41
N LEU A 165 -8.02 -9.85 -7.79
CA LEU A 165 -9.43 -10.17 -7.52
C LEU A 165 -9.73 -10.35 -6.03
N THR A 166 -8.72 -10.69 -5.22
CA THR A 166 -8.86 -10.88 -3.78
C THR A 166 -8.39 -9.66 -2.96
N GLY A 167 -8.19 -8.52 -3.62
CA GLY A 167 -7.87 -7.24 -2.96
C GLY A 167 -6.39 -7.03 -2.65
N ARG A 168 -5.48 -7.83 -3.24
CA ARG A 168 -4.03 -7.65 -3.15
C ARG A 168 -3.46 -7.11 -4.46
N PRO A 169 -2.99 -5.86 -4.50
CA PRO A 169 -2.34 -5.33 -5.69
C PRO A 169 -1.14 -6.19 -6.08
N TYR A 170 -1.17 -6.75 -7.29
CA TYR A 170 -0.04 -7.51 -7.85
C TYR A 170 0.08 -7.22 -9.36
N PRO A 171 1.26 -6.85 -9.90
CA PRO A 171 2.56 -6.76 -9.25
C PRO A 171 2.57 -5.74 -8.11
N HIS A 172 3.36 -6.03 -7.08
CA HIS A 172 3.40 -5.17 -5.91
C HIS A 172 4.00 -3.81 -6.29
N ARG A 173 3.39 -2.76 -5.76
CA ARG A 173 3.87 -1.38 -5.91
C ARG A 173 3.84 -0.77 -4.53
N ALA A 174 4.98 -0.25 -4.09
CA ALA A 174 5.04 0.48 -2.85
C ALA A 174 4.01 1.63 -2.86
N PRO A 175 3.36 1.92 -1.73
CA PRO A 175 2.40 3.00 -1.64
C PRO A 175 3.02 4.31 -2.15
N ARG A 176 2.34 4.97 -3.09
CA ARG A 176 2.73 6.33 -3.46
C ARG A 176 2.26 7.29 -2.36
N PRO A 177 3.07 8.29 -2.02
CA PRO A 177 2.61 9.38 -1.19
C PRO A 177 1.39 10.06 -1.79
N ALA A 178 0.52 10.61 -0.92
CA ALA A 178 -0.61 11.42 -1.36
C ALA A 178 -0.08 12.57 -2.23
N ALA A 179 -0.74 12.83 -3.37
CA ALA A 179 -0.37 13.92 -4.26
C ALA A 179 -0.40 15.23 -3.48
N GLY A 180 0.75 15.90 -3.38
CA GLY A 180 0.85 17.22 -2.77
C GLY A 180 0.16 18.30 -3.61
N HIS A 181 0.44 19.56 -3.26
CA HIS A 181 -0.13 20.76 -3.87
C HIS A 181 0.32 21.05 -5.32
N ALA A 182 0.59 20.00 -6.12
CA ALA A 182 1.21 20.07 -7.44
C ALA A 182 2.54 20.86 -7.46
N THR A 183 3.26 20.80 -6.33
CA THR A 183 4.60 21.39 -6.16
C THR A 183 5.68 20.35 -6.47
N GLN A 184 6.89 20.81 -6.78
CA GLN A 184 8.06 19.90 -6.92
C GLN A 184 8.58 19.40 -5.57
N ASP A 185 8.23 20.08 -4.48
CA ASP A 185 8.69 19.71 -3.15
C ASP A 185 7.99 18.43 -2.64
N PRO A 186 8.70 17.58 -1.87
CA PRO A 186 8.09 16.44 -1.20
C PRO A 186 7.04 16.91 -0.18
N PRO A 187 5.99 16.11 0.11
CA PRO A 187 4.96 16.46 1.08
C PRO A 187 5.56 16.62 2.49
N PRO A 188 4.96 17.44 3.38
CA PRO A 188 5.50 17.72 4.71
C PRO A 188 5.79 16.47 5.55
N SER A 189 4.97 15.42 5.42
CA SER A 189 5.16 14.14 6.11
C SER A 189 6.43 13.37 5.68
N GLU A 190 6.96 13.65 4.49
CA GLU A 190 8.23 13.07 4.00
C GLU A 190 9.46 13.87 4.39
N ARG A 191 9.29 15.10 4.88
CA ARG A 191 10.39 15.96 5.33
C ARG A 191 10.79 15.69 6.78
N ILE A 192 10.05 14.84 7.49
CA ILE A 192 10.29 14.49 8.88
C ILE A 192 11.16 13.23 8.92
N GLY A 193 12.21 13.26 9.74
CA GLY A 193 13.06 12.09 9.99
C GLY A 193 14.23 11.97 9.02
N PHE A 194 14.44 10.78 8.47
CA PHE A 194 15.53 10.49 7.53
C PHE A 194 15.21 10.92 6.09
N SER A 195 16.26 11.21 5.32
CA SER A 195 16.18 11.45 3.88
C SER A 195 16.34 10.15 3.08
N THR A 196 15.88 10.16 1.83
CA THR A 196 16.09 9.01 0.91
C THR A 196 17.57 8.66 0.75
N ALA A 197 18.46 9.65 0.79
CA ALA A 197 19.90 9.46 0.69
C ALA A 197 20.47 8.74 1.91
N ASP A 198 19.93 8.99 3.11
CA ASP A 198 20.36 8.31 4.33
C ASP A 198 20.03 6.81 4.27
N LEU A 199 18.84 6.47 3.76
CA LEU A 199 18.46 5.08 3.54
C LEU A 199 19.34 4.38 2.50
N ASP A 200 19.68 5.08 1.41
CA ASP A 200 20.58 4.54 0.39
C ASP A 200 21.98 4.27 0.94
N ALA A 201 22.51 5.17 1.77
CA ALA A 201 23.79 4.98 2.44
C ALA A 201 23.74 3.77 3.39
N ALA A 202 22.69 3.65 4.22
CA ALA A 202 22.52 2.53 5.14
C ALA A 202 22.36 1.18 4.42
N LEU A 203 21.66 1.16 3.29
CA LEU A 203 21.54 -0.02 2.44
C LEU A 203 22.86 -0.38 1.76
N ALA A 204 23.67 0.61 1.36
CA ALA A 204 24.99 0.37 0.79
C ALA A 204 25.99 -0.20 1.80
N GLU A 205 25.86 0.15 3.09
CA GLU A 205 26.63 -0.46 4.17
C GLU A 205 26.18 -1.92 4.44
N THR A 206 24.93 -2.23 4.14
CA THR A 206 24.36 -3.57 4.29
C THR A 206 24.57 -4.36 3.00
N ASP A 207 25.74 -4.97 2.84
CA ASP A 207 26.08 -5.83 1.67
C ASP A 207 25.37 -7.21 1.72
N GLN A 208 24.05 -7.20 1.92
CA GLN A 208 23.22 -8.40 2.02
C GLN A 208 21.90 -8.21 1.28
N LEU A 209 21.40 -9.31 0.72
CA LEU A 209 20.09 -9.32 0.05
C LEU A 209 18.97 -9.27 1.09
N LEU A 210 18.24 -8.16 1.10
CA LEU A 210 17.05 -7.99 1.93
C LEU A 210 15.79 -8.39 1.14
N ASP A 211 14.95 -9.24 1.74
CA ASP A 211 13.65 -9.62 1.16
C ASP A 211 12.57 -8.55 1.42
N ILE A 212 12.91 -7.30 1.13
CA ILE A 212 12.02 -6.15 1.18
C ILE A 212 12.49 -5.14 0.13
N SER A 213 11.55 -4.54 -0.60
CA SER A 213 11.93 -3.50 -1.54
C SER A 213 12.40 -2.24 -0.80
N ARG A 214 13.32 -1.48 -1.40
CA ARG A 214 13.78 -0.18 -0.87
C ARG A 214 12.61 0.73 -0.50
N ALA A 215 11.59 0.79 -1.38
CA ALA A 215 10.44 1.66 -1.19
C ALA A 215 9.51 1.19 -0.06
N ASP A 216 9.35 -0.12 0.13
CA ASP A 216 8.59 -0.65 1.28
C ASP A 216 9.33 -0.43 2.60
N LEU A 217 10.66 -0.61 2.61
CA LEU A 217 11.49 -0.33 3.78
C LEU A 217 11.40 1.15 4.16
N GLU A 218 11.51 2.04 3.18
CA GLU A 218 11.34 3.48 3.38
C GLU A 218 9.96 3.80 3.98
N ALA A 219 8.89 3.26 3.40
CA ALA A 219 7.54 3.49 3.89
C ALA A 219 7.33 2.98 5.34
N LEU A 220 7.91 1.83 5.69
CA LEU A 220 7.86 1.28 7.04
C LEU A 220 8.64 2.13 8.05
N LEU A 221 9.83 2.60 7.68
CA LEU A 221 10.63 3.47 8.55
C LEU A 221 9.94 4.81 8.77
N ARG A 222 9.41 5.43 7.71
CA ARG A 222 8.63 6.69 7.83
C ARG A 222 7.42 6.53 8.73
N ARG A 223 6.68 5.42 8.59
CA ARG A 223 5.53 5.14 9.47
C ARG A 223 5.97 4.96 10.93
N THR A 224 7.10 4.29 11.14
CA THR A 224 7.70 4.12 12.47
C THR A 224 8.12 5.45 13.07
N GLU A 225 8.72 6.35 12.29
CA GLU A 225 9.10 7.69 12.73
C GLU A 225 7.88 8.55 13.08
N LEU A 226 6.84 8.55 12.24
CA LEU A 226 5.58 9.23 12.54
C LEU A 226 4.97 8.72 13.86
N HIS A 227 4.94 7.40 14.06
CA HIS A 227 4.44 6.81 15.31
C HIS A 227 5.33 7.15 16.52
N SER A 228 6.65 7.21 16.33
CA SER A 228 7.61 7.57 17.39
C SER A 228 7.49 9.05 17.77
N PHE A 229 7.38 9.93 16.77
CA PHE A 229 7.14 11.35 16.93
C PHE A 229 5.81 11.58 17.67
N ALA A 230 4.74 10.95 17.19
CA ALA A 230 3.43 10.97 17.84
C ALA A 230 3.53 10.53 19.31
N ARG A 231 4.16 9.38 19.60
CA ARG A 231 4.36 8.92 20.98
C ARG A 231 5.12 9.93 21.84
N ARG A 232 6.16 10.59 21.31
CA ARG A 232 6.95 11.58 22.04
C ARG A 232 6.18 12.89 22.27
N ALA A 233 5.23 13.23 21.41
CA ALA A 233 4.38 14.42 21.49
C ALA A 233 3.10 14.24 22.35
N ARG A 234 2.97 13.13 23.09
CA ARG A 234 1.78 12.75 23.88
C ARG A 234 1.42 13.65 25.07
N ALA A 235 2.15 14.73 25.30
CA ALA A 235 1.85 15.62 26.43
C ALA A 235 0.59 16.46 26.19
N THR A 236 0.20 16.73 24.94
CA THR A 236 -0.89 17.65 24.61
C THR A 236 -2.08 16.90 24.01
N ARG A 237 -3.26 17.07 24.63
CA ARG A 237 -4.56 16.54 24.19
C ARG A 237 -5.31 17.56 23.35
N ALA A 238 -6.28 17.10 22.57
CA ALA A 238 -7.20 17.96 21.84
C ALA A 238 -7.87 18.99 22.77
N ALA A 239 -8.30 18.58 23.98
CA ALA A 239 -8.92 19.45 24.97
C ALA A 239 -8.03 20.62 25.47
N ASP A 240 -6.70 20.47 25.34
CA ASP A 240 -5.73 21.47 25.80
C ASP A 240 -5.55 22.62 24.80
N ILE A 241 -5.90 22.41 23.53
CA ILE A 241 -5.68 23.39 22.45
C ILE A 241 -6.96 23.72 21.67
N MET A 242 -8.04 22.96 21.84
CA MET A 242 -9.28 23.20 21.13
C MET A 242 -9.90 24.54 21.53
N SER A 243 -10.45 25.24 20.54
CA SER A 243 -11.36 26.34 20.79
C SER A 243 -12.71 25.79 21.25
N ARG A 244 -13.22 26.28 22.38
CA ARG A 244 -14.48 25.82 23.01
C ARG A 244 -15.69 26.64 22.61
N ASP A 245 -15.46 27.92 22.29
CA ASP A 245 -16.50 28.83 21.80
C ASP A 245 -16.65 28.67 20.29
N VAL A 246 -17.26 27.56 19.89
CA VAL A 246 -17.38 27.18 18.48
C VAL A 246 -18.70 27.66 17.90
N VAL A 247 -18.60 28.51 16.89
CA VAL A 247 -19.76 28.91 16.09
C VAL A 247 -20.13 27.76 15.16
N ALA A 248 -21.31 27.18 15.37
CA ALA A 248 -21.89 26.13 14.55
C ALA A 248 -23.06 26.66 13.71
N ILE A 249 -23.43 25.93 12.66
CA ILE A 249 -24.54 26.30 11.77
C ILE A 249 -25.49 25.12 11.55
N SER A 250 -26.78 25.42 11.37
CA SER A 250 -27.78 24.39 11.04
C SER A 250 -27.60 23.87 9.61
N PRO A 251 -27.84 22.58 9.34
CA PRO A 251 -27.85 22.03 7.98
C PRO A 251 -28.90 22.71 7.06
N ASP A 252 -29.98 23.26 7.64
CA ASP A 252 -31.05 23.93 6.91
C ASP A 252 -30.77 25.43 6.66
N ALA A 253 -29.70 25.97 7.26
CA ALA A 253 -29.31 27.36 7.09
C ALA A 253 -28.97 27.69 5.64
N SER A 254 -29.16 28.95 5.25
CA SER A 254 -28.90 29.38 3.87
C SER A 254 -27.40 29.56 3.59
N PHE A 255 -27.00 29.46 2.32
CA PHE A 255 -25.62 29.78 1.89
C PHE A 255 -25.17 31.19 2.33
N ARG A 256 -26.06 32.17 2.21
CA ARG A 256 -25.77 33.57 2.60
C ARG A 256 -25.46 33.68 4.08
N GLU A 257 -26.23 32.99 4.91
CA GLU A 257 -26.04 32.95 6.36
C GLU A 257 -24.72 32.27 6.74
N ALA A 258 -24.36 31.18 6.07
CA ALA A 258 -23.07 30.53 6.26
C ALA A 258 -21.88 31.45 5.91
N LEU A 259 -21.95 32.11 4.75
CA LEU A 259 -20.92 33.06 4.30
C LEU A 259 -20.81 34.26 5.25
N ASP A 260 -21.94 34.81 5.69
CA ASP A 260 -21.99 35.94 6.61
C ASP A 260 -21.44 35.55 7.99
N THR A 261 -21.75 34.35 8.48
CA THR A 261 -21.20 33.81 9.73
C THR A 261 -19.68 33.66 9.67
N LEU A 262 -19.15 33.02 8.60
CA LEU A 262 -17.69 32.90 8.42
C LEU A 262 -17.00 34.26 8.40
N ARG A 263 -17.60 35.26 7.73
CA ARG A 263 -17.04 36.61 7.61
C ARG A 263 -17.11 37.39 8.92
N ARG A 264 -18.27 37.40 9.60
CA ARG A 264 -18.48 38.12 10.87
C ARG A 264 -17.56 37.60 11.97
N HIS A 265 -17.36 36.28 12.03
CA HIS A 265 -16.54 35.66 13.06
C HIS A 265 -15.07 35.47 12.64
N HIS A 266 -14.69 35.87 11.41
CA HIS A 266 -13.33 35.72 10.87
C HIS A 266 -12.78 34.28 10.94
N ILE A 267 -13.66 33.29 10.81
CA ILE A 267 -13.34 31.86 10.88
C ILE A 267 -13.35 31.24 9.48
N LYS A 268 -12.60 30.14 9.34
CA LYS A 268 -12.40 29.45 8.05
C LYS A 268 -13.22 28.18 7.88
N ALA A 269 -13.86 27.72 8.96
CA ALA A 269 -14.70 26.53 8.98
C ALA A 269 -15.85 26.69 9.98
N LEU A 270 -16.98 26.07 9.66
CA LEU A 270 -18.18 25.96 10.47
C LEU A 270 -18.56 24.50 10.62
N PRO A 271 -18.53 23.92 11.83
CA PRO A 271 -19.19 22.66 12.10
C PRO A 271 -20.69 22.80 11.85
N VAL A 272 -21.27 21.81 11.17
CA VAL A 272 -22.70 21.74 10.93
C VAL A 272 -23.29 20.80 11.98
N THR A 273 -24.26 21.30 12.76
CA THR A 273 -24.87 20.55 13.85
C THR A 273 -26.38 20.46 13.70
N ASP A 274 -26.96 19.33 14.13
CA ASP A 274 -28.41 19.18 14.26
C ASP A 274 -28.96 19.89 15.50
N ASP A 275 -30.28 19.84 15.68
CA ASP A 275 -30.98 20.42 16.84
C ASP A 275 -30.55 19.81 18.19
N SER A 276 -29.90 18.64 18.17
CA SER A 276 -29.35 17.96 19.36
C SER A 276 -27.88 18.31 19.63
N ALA A 277 -27.33 19.28 18.88
CA ALA A 277 -25.93 19.69 18.87
C ALA A 277 -24.93 18.60 18.42
N ARG A 278 -25.41 17.58 17.69
CA ARG A 278 -24.56 16.53 17.12
C ARG A 278 -23.94 17.01 15.82
N VAL A 279 -22.66 16.74 15.63
CA VAL A 279 -21.95 17.12 14.39
C VAL A 279 -22.40 16.20 13.25
N VAL A 280 -22.97 16.80 12.20
CA VAL A 280 -23.45 16.09 11.00
C VAL A 280 -22.60 16.40 9.77
N GLY A 281 -21.79 17.45 9.81
CA GLY A 281 -20.88 17.84 8.72
C GLY A 281 -19.96 19.00 9.10
N ILE A 282 -19.16 19.44 8.14
CA ILE A 282 -18.36 20.67 8.24
C ILE A 282 -18.41 21.43 6.94
N LEU A 283 -18.40 22.76 7.03
CA LEU A 283 -18.35 23.67 5.90
C LEU A 283 -17.12 24.55 6.01
N THR A 284 -16.27 24.54 5.00
CA THR A 284 -15.06 25.36 4.93
C THR A 284 -15.17 26.47 3.89
N GLN A 285 -14.30 27.48 3.97
CA GLN A 285 -14.18 28.49 2.92
C GLN A 285 -13.86 27.87 1.54
N THR A 286 -13.08 26.78 1.50
CA THR A 286 -12.77 26.06 0.27
C THR A 286 -14.02 25.42 -0.33
N ASP A 287 -14.86 24.78 0.49
CA ASP A 287 -16.14 24.20 0.03
C ASP A 287 -17.04 25.26 -0.60
N LEU A 288 -17.04 26.48 -0.02
CA LEU A 288 -17.76 27.61 -0.57
C LEU A 288 -17.16 28.09 -1.90
N LEU A 289 -15.84 28.11 -2.06
CA LEU A 289 -15.17 28.53 -3.29
C LEU A 289 -15.35 27.52 -4.43
N ASP A 290 -15.18 26.24 -4.14
CA ASP A 290 -15.31 25.15 -5.12
C ASP A 290 -16.75 25.06 -5.66
N LYS A 291 -17.75 25.34 -4.82
CA LYS A 291 -19.16 25.36 -5.22
C LYS A 291 -19.64 26.74 -5.69
N ALA A 292 -19.01 27.85 -5.29
CA ALA A 292 -19.25 29.18 -5.87
C ALA A 292 -18.69 29.30 -7.30
N ALA A 293 -17.68 28.52 -7.66
CA ALA A 293 -17.19 28.39 -9.04
C ALA A 293 -18.24 27.81 -10.02
N TRP A 294 -19.41 27.35 -9.53
CA TRP A 294 -20.57 27.02 -10.36
C TRP A 294 -21.27 28.24 -10.99
N ASP A 295 -20.94 29.48 -10.59
CA ASP A 295 -21.56 30.69 -11.13
C ASP A 295 -20.59 31.66 -11.82
N ALA A 296 -20.59 31.57 -13.16
CA ALA A 296 -20.43 32.69 -14.12
C ALA A 296 -20.58 32.20 -15.57
N ARG A 297 -20.35 30.91 -15.87
CA ARG A 297 -20.58 30.29 -17.20
C ARG A 297 -21.12 28.85 -17.15
N GLY A 298 -21.57 28.40 -15.98
CA GLY A 298 -22.10 27.05 -15.78
C GLY A 298 -21.06 25.93 -15.97
N PRO A 299 -21.33 24.72 -15.45
CA PRO A 299 -20.42 23.58 -15.56
C PRO A 299 -20.37 23.04 -17.00
N ARG A 300 -19.19 22.54 -17.43
CA ARG A 300 -19.11 21.59 -18.56
C ARG A 300 -19.67 20.24 -18.10
N MET A 301 -21.00 20.15 -17.97
CA MET A 301 -21.70 18.92 -17.56
C MET A 301 -21.72 17.89 -18.69
N GLY A 302 -21.39 16.63 -18.35
CA GLY A 302 -21.59 15.49 -19.22
C GLY A 302 -23.09 15.18 -19.40
N ALA A 303 -23.45 14.50 -20.49
CA ALA A 303 -24.85 14.22 -20.85
C ALA A 303 -25.66 13.49 -19.76
N ARG A 304 -24.99 12.70 -18.89
CA ARG A 304 -25.62 11.96 -17.78
C ARG A 304 -26.12 12.88 -16.66
N GLU A 305 -25.36 13.90 -16.27
CA GLU A 305 -25.74 14.81 -15.18
C GLU A 305 -26.91 15.72 -15.57
N ARG A 306 -26.99 16.12 -16.85
CA ARG A 306 -28.14 16.82 -17.41
C ARG A 306 -29.45 16.04 -17.24
N VAL A 307 -29.43 14.72 -17.49
CA VAL A 307 -30.64 13.89 -17.37
C VAL A 307 -31.06 13.73 -15.90
N ALA A 308 -30.09 13.56 -14.99
CA ALA A 308 -30.36 13.47 -13.56
C ALA A 308 -30.99 14.76 -12.99
N LEU A 309 -30.52 15.94 -13.45
CA LEU A 309 -31.08 17.24 -13.06
C LEU A 309 -32.47 17.49 -13.66
N THR A 310 -32.75 16.98 -14.86
CA THR A 310 -34.07 17.15 -15.50
C THR A 310 -35.16 16.32 -14.79
N MET A 311 -34.80 15.17 -14.22
CA MET A 311 -35.75 14.34 -13.46
C MET A 311 -36.06 14.90 -12.06
N ARG A 312 -35.17 15.70 -11.47
CA ARG A 312 -35.39 16.38 -10.19
C ARG A 312 -36.00 17.77 -10.41
N ARG A 313 -37.26 17.82 -10.84
CA ARG A 313 -38.04 19.07 -10.87
C ARG A 313 -38.23 19.62 -9.45
N GLY A 314 -37.45 20.65 -9.10
CA GLY A 314 -37.77 21.59 -8.01
C GLY A 314 -36.76 21.68 -6.86
N ARG A 315 -35.56 22.22 -7.12
CA ARG A 315 -34.80 23.14 -6.24
C ARG A 315 -33.49 23.50 -6.95
N ALA A 316 -33.14 24.78 -6.95
CA ALA A 316 -31.81 25.22 -7.37
C ALA A 316 -30.74 24.51 -6.50
N PRO A 317 -29.58 24.09 -7.04
CA PRO A 317 -28.65 23.18 -6.36
C PRO A 317 -27.84 23.79 -5.18
N ALA A 318 -28.29 24.91 -4.60
CA ALA A 318 -27.55 25.61 -3.54
C ALA A 318 -28.50 26.41 -2.64
N ALA A 319 -29.47 25.77 -1.99
CA ALA A 319 -30.38 26.47 -1.08
C ALA A 319 -29.86 26.44 0.37
N SER A 320 -29.31 25.31 0.83
CA SER A 320 -28.93 25.13 2.23
C SER A 320 -27.50 24.62 2.43
N VAL A 321 -27.00 24.76 3.66
CA VAL A 321 -25.69 24.27 4.11
C VAL A 321 -25.54 22.76 3.87
N ALA A 322 -26.60 21.97 4.06
CA ALA A 322 -26.58 20.53 3.83
C ALA A 322 -26.18 20.14 2.40
N ASP A 323 -26.52 20.96 1.40
CA ASP A 323 -26.19 20.70 -0.01
C ASP A 323 -24.69 20.91 -0.30
N ILE A 324 -24.03 21.75 0.52
CA ILE A 324 -22.68 22.24 0.27
C ILE A 324 -21.63 21.65 1.22
N MET A 325 -22.01 21.26 2.44
CA MET A 325 -21.11 20.73 3.46
C MET A 325 -20.42 19.43 3.06
N THR A 326 -19.29 19.15 3.70
CA THR A 326 -18.63 17.84 3.67
C THR A 326 -19.26 16.93 4.72
N ALA A 327 -19.82 15.80 4.28
CA ALA A 327 -20.42 14.78 5.12
C ALA A 327 -20.19 13.36 4.56
N PRO A 328 -19.84 12.36 5.40
CA PRO A 328 -19.59 12.46 6.84
C PRO A 328 -18.27 13.20 7.13
N VAL A 329 -18.24 13.95 8.24
CA VAL A 329 -17.03 14.65 8.69
C VAL A 329 -16.22 13.78 9.64
N THR A 330 -14.90 13.83 9.52
CA THR A 330 -13.98 13.24 10.50
C THR A 330 -13.96 14.09 11.77
N THR A 331 -14.22 13.48 12.92
CA THR A 331 -14.15 14.14 14.23
C THR A 331 -13.14 13.42 15.13
N ILE A 332 -12.74 14.10 16.20
CA ILE A 332 -11.81 13.59 17.22
C ILE A 332 -12.41 13.75 18.62
N GLY A 333 -12.02 12.91 19.56
CA GLY A 333 -12.37 13.04 20.98
C GLY A 333 -11.51 14.07 21.72
N PRO A 334 -12.01 14.64 22.84
CA PRO A 334 -11.28 15.64 23.63
C PRO A 334 -10.00 15.08 24.27
N ASP A 335 -9.97 13.78 24.59
CA ASP A 335 -8.82 13.11 25.19
C ASP A 335 -7.83 12.53 24.16
N GLU A 336 -8.12 12.65 22.86
CA GLU A 336 -7.19 12.22 21.82
C GLU A 336 -5.93 13.07 21.85
N ALA A 337 -4.77 12.42 21.72
CA ALA A 337 -3.49 13.10 21.70
C ALA A 337 -3.29 13.81 20.36
N ILE A 338 -2.79 15.04 20.39
CA ILE A 338 -2.51 15.83 19.18
C ILE A 338 -1.59 15.09 18.20
N ALA A 339 -0.67 14.33 18.75
CA ALA A 339 0.15 13.33 18.08
C ALA A 339 -0.59 12.41 17.09
N ASP A 340 -1.78 11.94 17.45
CA ASP A 340 -2.60 11.03 16.66
C ASP A 340 -3.50 11.79 15.66
N VAL A 341 -3.75 13.09 15.93
CA VAL A 341 -4.54 14.01 15.11
C VAL A 341 -3.76 14.51 13.88
N VAL A 342 -2.46 14.82 14.05
CA VAL A 342 -1.61 15.37 12.98
C VAL A 342 -1.55 14.48 11.74
N PRO A 343 -1.32 13.14 11.85
CA PRO A 343 -1.34 12.25 10.69
C PRO A 343 -2.69 12.25 9.97
N ALA A 344 -3.80 12.29 10.71
CA ALA A 344 -5.14 12.32 10.12
C ALA A 344 -5.37 13.62 9.33
N MET A 345 -5.00 14.78 9.88
CA MET A 345 -5.08 16.07 9.18
C MET A 345 -4.20 16.11 7.94
N SER A 346 -2.96 15.60 8.04
CA SER A 346 -2.02 15.56 6.92
C SER A 346 -2.44 14.60 5.81
N ALA A 347 -2.96 13.42 6.16
CA ALA A 347 -3.35 12.41 5.18
C ALA A 347 -4.64 12.77 4.44
N LEU A 348 -5.59 13.40 5.14
CA LEU A 348 -6.87 13.83 4.57
C LEU A 348 -6.81 15.22 3.93
N GLY A 349 -5.71 15.97 4.13
CA GLY A 349 -5.56 17.33 3.61
C GLY A 349 -6.54 18.33 4.26
N ILE A 350 -6.98 18.07 5.49
CA ILE A 350 -7.97 18.88 6.20
C ILE A 350 -7.29 19.82 7.20
N HIS A 351 -7.84 21.02 7.34
CA HIS A 351 -7.26 22.09 8.17
C HIS A 351 -7.99 22.30 9.50
N HIS A 352 -9.16 21.69 9.67
CA HIS A 352 -9.99 21.82 10.87
C HIS A 352 -10.62 20.48 11.21
N LEU A 353 -10.67 20.17 12.51
CA LEU A 353 -11.30 18.97 13.03
C LEU A 353 -12.28 19.34 14.15
N PRO A 354 -13.58 19.05 14.00
CA PRO A 354 -14.52 19.14 15.10
C PRO A 354 -14.14 18.14 16.20
N VAL A 355 -14.12 18.62 17.44
CA VAL A 355 -13.96 17.79 18.63
C VAL A 355 -15.35 17.42 19.13
N THR A 356 -15.61 16.13 19.26
CA THR A 356 -16.91 15.61 19.71
C THR A 356 -16.81 14.83 21.01
N GLY A 357 -17.79 15.01 21.89
CA GLY A 357 -17.95 14.18 23.09
C GLY A 357 -18.35 12.73 22.75
N PRO A 358 -18.41 11.83 23.75
CA PRO A 358 -18.80 10.43 23.56
C PRO A 358 -20.21 10.25 22.97
N ASP A 359 -21.07 11.25 23.15
CA ASP A 359 -22.43 11.32 22.63
C ASP A 359 -22.49 11.91 21.21
N GLY A 360 -21.36 12.28 20.59
CA GLY A 360 -21.29 12.89 19.26
C GLY A 360 -21.61 14.39 19.22
N ARG A 361 -21.77 15.04 20.38
CA ARG A 361 -21.99 16.48 20.46
C ARG A 361 -20.71 17.27 20.27
N LEU A 362 -20.82 18.44 19.63
CA LEU A 362 -19.69 19.35 19.44
C LEU A 362 -19.24 19.91 20.79
N VAL A 363 -17.96 19.72 21.13
CA VAL A 363 -17.34 20.26 22.36
C VAL A 363 -16.16 21.20 22.08
N GLY A 364 -15.69 21.23 20.84
CA GLY A 364 -14.62 22.14 20.42
C GLY A 364 -14.27 21.99 18.94
N ILE A 365 -13.31 22.78 18.49
CA ILE A 365 -12.68 22.65 17.17
C ILE A 365 -11.18 22.85 17.29
N VAL A 366 -10.40 22.04 16.58
CA VAL A 366 -8.94 22.17 16.47
C VAL A 366 -8.61 22.60 15.05
N SER A 367 -7.85 23.69 14.91
CA SER A 367 -7.32 24.17 13.64
C SER A 367 -5.85 23.78 13.45
N GLN A 368 -5.37 23.83 12.21
CA GLN A 368 -3.94 23.67 11.93
C GLN A 368 -3.07 24.70 12.65
N THR A 369 -3.56 25.92 12.88
CA THR A 369 -2.82 26.95 13.63
C THR A 369 -2.63 26.52 15.09
N ASP A 370 -3.66 25.97 15.71
CA ASP A 370 -3.60 25.47 17.09
C ASP A 370 -2.57 24.35 17.21
N LEU A 371 -2.51 23.45 16.21
CA LEU A 371 -1.49 22.40 16.14
C LEU A 371 -0.06 22.98 16.08
N VAL A 372 0.17 24.00 15.25
CA VAL A 372 1.51 24.62 15.13
C VAL A 372 1.96 25.22 16.46
N VAL A 373 1.06 25.93 17.15
CA VAL A 373 1.35 26.51 18.47
C VAL A 373 1.62 25.42 19.50
N ALA A 374 0.81 24.36 19.50
CA ALA A 374 0.97 23.22 20.40
C ALA A 374 2.34 22.54 20.23
N LEU A 375 2.74 22.30 18.99
CA LEU A 375 4.02 21.68 18.64
C LEU A 375 5.21 22.57 19.02
N LEU A 376 5.10 23.88 18.85
CA LEU A 376 6.14 24.83 19.28
C LEU A 376 6.29 24.86 20.81
N ALA A 377 5.17 24.89 21.53
CA ALA A 377 5.17 24.84 22.98
C ALA A 377 5.75 23.52 23.52
N ASP A 378 5.46 22.40 22.86
CA ASP A 378 6.05 21.10 23.19
C ASP A 378 7.56 21.05 22.91
N ALA A 379 8.02 21.63 21.80
CA ALA A 379 9.44 21.75 21.48
C ALA A 379 10.20 22.62 22.50
N ALA A 380 9.62 23.75 22.93
CA ALA A 380 10.21 24.64 23.93
C ALA A 380 10.40 23.94 25.29
N ARG A 381 9.37 23.22 25.77
CA ARG A 381 9.43 22.44 27.03
C ARG A 381 10.52 21.35 27.03
N ARG A 382 10.91 20.86 25.86
CA ARG A 382 12.00 19.87 25.71
C ARG A 382 13.39 20.49 25.79
N GLY A 383 13.53 21.74 25.34
CA GLY A 383 14.79 22.48 25.50
C GLY A 383 15.14 22.68 26.98
N GLU A 384 14.15 22.98 27.81
CA GLU A 384 14.31 23.23 29.25
C GLU A 384 14.60 21.98 30.09
N THR A 385 14.39 20.77 29.56
CA THR A 385 14.62 19.50 30.28
C THR A 385 15.96 18.83 29.94
N THR A 386 16.75 19.43 29.04
CA THR A 386 18.05 18.89 28.59
C THR A 386 19.26 19.70 29.10
N ASP A 387 19.00 20.80 29.82
CA ASP A 387 19.97 21.54 30.66
C ASP A 387 19.79 21.16 32.13
#